data_AF-A0A4Q6C479-F1
#
_entry.id   AF-A0A4Q6C479-F1
#
_cell.length_a   1.000
_cell.length_b   1.000
_cell.length_c   1.000
_cell.angle_alpha   90.00
_cell.angle_beta   90.00
_cell.angle_gamma   90.00
#
_symmetry.space_group_name_H-M   'P 1'
#
loop_
_entity.id
_entity.type
_entity.pdbx_description
1 polymer ?
#
loop_
_entity_poly.entity_id
_entity_poly.type
_entity_poly.pdbx_seq_one_letter_code
_entity_poly.pdbx_strand_id
1 'polypeptide(L)' 'MELAFASMVAPATVRLERRLPGPIERVWAFLTEADKRGQWLASGDMEQR' A
#
# COMPACT_ATOMS: atom_id res chain seq x y z
N MET A 1 18.72 -3.22 14.31
CA MET A 1 17.51 -2.52 13.82
C MET A 1 16.61 -3.61 13.27
N GLU A 2 15.61 -4.06 14.02
CA GLU A 2 14.66 -5.06 13.51
C GLU A 2 13.91 -4.46 12.33
N LEU A 3 14.21 -4.95 11.12
CA LEU A 3 13.46 -4.62 9.92
C LEU A 3 12.16 -5.44 9.92
N ALA A 4 11.25 -5.11 10.82
CA ALA A 4 9.92 -5.68 10.78
C ALA A 4 9.19 -5.09 9.56
N PHE A 5 9.05 -5.87 8.49
CA PHE A 5 8.30 -5.44 7.31
C PHE A 5 6.81 -5.25 7.63
N ALA A 6 6.26 -5.93 8.62
CA ALA A 6 4.91 -5.74 9.10
C ALA A 6 4.75 -6.30 10.52
N SER A 7 3.66 -5.94 11.21
CA SER A 7 3.29 -6.53 12.51
C SER A 7 1.93 -7.22 12.44
N MET A 8 1.83 -8.39 13.06
CA MET A 8 0.55 -9.07 13.32
C MET A 8 -0.12 -8.39 14.52
N VAL A 9 -1.30 -7.80 14.33
CA VAL A 9 -2.03 -7.07 15.39
C VAL A 9 -3.25 -7.81 15.92
N ALA A 10 -3.72 -8.82 15.18
CA ALA A 10 -4.79 -9.76 15.56
C ALA A 10 -4.73 -11.00 14.64
N PRO A 11 -5.49 -12.08 14.93
CA PRO A 11 -5.63 -13.19 13.98
C PRO A 11 -6.04 -12.69 12.59
N ALA A 12 -5.32 -13.12 11.56
CA ALA A 12 -5.52 -12.70 10.18
C ALA A 12 -5.47 -11.17 9.92
N THR A 13 -4.85 -10.39 10.81
CA THR A 13 -4.73 -8.92 10.63
C THR A 13 -3.28 -8.48 10.74
N VAL A 14 -2.80 -7.81 9.68
CA VAL A 14 -1.43 -7.29 9.55
C VAL A 14 -1.45 -5.77 9.44
N ARG A 15 -0.57 -5.08 10.17
CA ARG A 15 -0.31 -3.65 10.05
C ARG A 15 1.01 -3.41 9.33
N LEU A 16 0.95 -2.66 8.23
CA LEU A 16 2.12 -2.19 7.49
C LEU A 16 2.26 -0.67 7.65
N GLU A 17 3.42 -0.22 8.10
CA GLU A 17 3.75 1.20 8.18
C GLU A 17 4.98 1.50 7.34
N ARG A 18 4.90 2.53 6.49
CA ARG A 18 5.99 2.96 5.62
C ARG A 18 6.04 4.47 5.53
N ARG A 19 7.26 5.01 5.55
CA ARG A 19 7.51 6.39 5.15
C ARG A 19 7.75 6.40 3.64
N LEU A 20 6.87 7.06 2.91
CA LEU A 20 6.95 7.14 1.44
C LEU A 20 7.54 8.48 1.01
N PRO A 21 8.34 8.51 -0.07
CA PRO A 21 8.89 9.74 -0.59
C PRO A 21 7.83 10.52 -1.40
N GLY A 22 7.69 11.80 -1.09
CA GLY A 22 6.84 12.72 -1.84
C GLY A 22 5.53 13.09 -1.12
N PRO A 23 4.71 13.92 -1.77
CA PRO A 23 3.48 14.42 -1.20
C PRO A 23 2.36 13.36 -1.25
N ILE A 24 1.29 13.58 -0.50
CA ILE A 24 0.20 12.60 -0.33
C ILE A 24 -0.52 12.30 -1.65
N GLU A 25 -0.63 13.28 -2.55
CA GLU A 25 -1.28 13.15 -3.85
C GLU A 25 -0.54 12.13 -4.74
N ARG A 26 0.80 12.11 -4.67
CA ARG A 26 1.62 11.11 -5.38
C ARG A 26 1.36 9.71 -4.82
N VAL A 27 1.31 9.58 -3.49
CA VAL A 27 1.03 8.29 -2.85
C VAL A 27 -0.36 7.80 -3.23
N TRP A 28 -1.37 8.67 -3.20
CA TRP A 28 -2.74 8.35 -3.53
C TRP A 28 -2.92 7.87 -4.98
N ALA A 29 -2.21 8.49 -5.93
CA ALA A 29 -2.18 8.06 -7.32
C ALA A 29 -1.71 6.60 -7.49
N PHE A 30 -0.71 6.17 -6.71
CA PHE A 30 -0.22 4.78 -6.74
C PHE A 30 -1.13 3.76 -6.01
N LEU A 31 -2.18 4.23 -5.35
CA LEU A 31 -3.20 3.38 -4.72
C LEU A 31 -4.47 3.27 -5.57
N THR A 32 -4.85 4.36 -6.25
CA THR A 32 -6.16 4.46 -6.93
C THR A 32 -6.09 4.28 -8.45
N GLU A 33 -5.00 4.71 -9.11
CA GLU A 33 -4.86 4.58 -10.57
C GLU A 33 -4.32 3.18 -10.93
N ALA A 34 -5.05 2.45 -11.78
CA ALA A 34 -4.76 1.03 -12.07
C ALA A 34 -3.35 0.79 -12.62
N ASP A 35 -2.90 1.59 -13.59
CA ASP A 35 -1.58 1.46 -14.21
C ASP A 35 -0.43 1.72 -13.22
N LYS A 36 -0.63 2.64 -12.26
CA LYS A 36 0.36 2.95 -11.22
C LYS A 36 0.34 1.91 -10.11
N ARG A 37 -0.85 1.49 -9.66
CA ARG A 37 -1.02 0.44 -8.65
C ARG A 37 -0.46 -0.91 -9.12
N GLY A 38 -0.63 -1.22 -10.40
CA GLY A 38 -0.13 -2.44 -11.04
C GLY A 38 1.39 -2.60 -11.01
N GLN A 39 2.14 -1.52 -10.76
CA GLN A 39 3.60 -1.58 -10.63
C GLN A 39 4.08 -2.24 -9.34
N TRP A 40 3.23 -2.40 -8.32
CA TRP A 40 3.69 -2.87 -7.01
C TRP A 40 2.68 -3.72 -6.21
N LEU A 41 1.37 -3.45 -6.31
CA LEU A 41 0.36 -4.11 -5.47
C LEU A 41 -0.53 -5.05 -6.25
N ALA A 42 -1.23 -4.53 -7.27
CA ALA A 42 -2.17 -5.31 -8.08
C ALA A 42 -2.57 -4.55 -9.35
N SER A 43 -2.56 -5.25 -10.48
CA SER A 43 -3.04 -4.75 -11.78
C SER A 43 -4.55 -4.98 -11.93
N GLY A 44 -5.16 -4.32 -12.93
CA GLY A 44 -6.58 -4.44 -13.24
C GLY A 44 -7.46 -3.52 -12.39
N ASP A 45 -8.76 -3.47 -12.71
CA ASP A 45 -9.71 -2.61 -12.01
C ASP A 45 -9.97 -3.09 -10.58
N MET A 46 -10.11 -2.12 -9.66
CA MET A 46 -10.57 -2.39 -8.30
C MET A 46 -11.78 -1.51 -8.03
N GLU A 47 -12.86 -2.14 -7.61
CA GLU A 47 -14.07 -1.44 -7.20
C GLU A 47 -13.78 -0.67 -5.89
N GLN A 48 -13.93 0.66 -5.95
CA GLN A 48 -13.87 1.49 -4.75
C GLN A 48 -15.22 1.37 -4.04
N ARG A 49 -15.22 0.80 -2.82
CA ARG A 49 -16.40 0.65 -1.97
C ARG A 49 -16.38 1.66 -0.83
#